data_AF-A0A1J8PNV4-F1
#
_entry.id   AF-A0A1J8PNV4-F1
#
_cell.length_a   1.000
_cell.length_b   1.000
_cell.length_c   1.000
_cell.angle_alpha   90.00
_cell.angle_beta   90.00
_cell.angle_gamma   90.00
#
_symmetry.space_group_name_H-M   'P 1'
#
loop_
_entity.id
_entity.type
_entity.pdbx_description
1 polymer ?
#
loop_
_entity_poly.entity_id
_entity_poly.type
_entity_poly.pdbx_seq_one_letter_code
_entity_poly.pdbx_strand_id
1 'polypeptide(L)'
;MEDAHSSSLAYAAIINHQDDFDLITSDPKSTAETGTDFNDRSLTSRRYALAGVACSGIFSISCIIAGFVIMAIGGSHGTNGAILYSPNSKLRQEILALGLNLIVTLCTESTGLVHGISLRSALASESRLHFNTNLRLLTAARGWRNPNGLLRNGIMAVLLILSYTSTLLVVLSSKFVTANSVGVDIFSFNSLTIQVYITGLPLVLLGVTLLFQVMTAWSGIKAVKILTWSSSSVDMTAALVHHMQLTPVSLYNPFPTPVPFRCMRGVSDIDAYGCPAKPLETQPSAWHAHPSIRKVILSLWGLVVACAVWATVNTLILNIDLGVDFPTPTRSWSFFPNENTRSNNLVFSLSEGVTIQWWILSFVIVALIQGSLTLGMHCAELVANVIRDERQWRCASGRKGLRMMTNPLKSFFTSQFGLVLFIAKSMLRESFAQELLVDVLNDIDWMFGLACSVSSTTTTSTAIDISELDNMTTVIILSMYTSQVHI
;
A
#
# COMPACT_ATOMS: atom_id res chain seq x y z
N MET A 1 33.42 68.91 -40.30
CA MET A 1 32.90 68.35 -39.04
C MET A 1 32.45 66.94 -39.36
N GLU A 2 33.39 66.00 -39.53
CA GLU A 2 34.08 65.26 -38.44
C GLU A 2 33.05 64.44 -37.66
N ASP A 3 33.04 63.12 -37.54
CA ASP A 3 33.98 62.02 -37.82
C ASP A 3 33.12 60.74 -38.01
N ALA A 4 33.33 59.86 -38.99
CA ALA A 4 34.34 58.79 -39.02
C ALA A 4 34.36 57.87 -37.78
N HIS A 5 33.49 56.86 -37.75
CA HIS A 5 33.81 55.58 -37.11
C HIS A 5 33.27 54.40 -37.94
N SER A 6 34.18 53.87 -38.76
CA SER A 6 34.09 52.56 -39.40
C SER A 6 34.44 51.49 -38.36
N SER A 7 33.47 50.68 -37.95
CA SER A 7 33.72 49.44 -37.21
C SER A 7 33.61 48.26 -38.17
N SER A 8 34.75 47.96 -38.78
CA SER A 8 35.07 46.69 -39.44
C SER A 8 34.94 45.55 -38.43
N LEU A 9 33.80 44.86 -38.43
CA LEU A 9 33.63 43.61 -37.67
C LEU A 9 34.04 42.44 -38.57
N ALA A 10 35.21 41.88 -38.25
CA ALA A 10 35.79 40.74 -38.91
C ALA A 10 34.86 39.53 -38.86
N TYR A 11 34.66 38.90 -40.02
CA TYR A 11 34.10 37.55 -40.16
C TYR A 11 35.01 36.58 -39.40
N ALA A 12 34.61 36.19 -38.18
CA ALA A 12 35.19 35.04 -37.51
C ALA A 12 34.67 33.78 -38.21
N ALA A 13 35.57 33.14 -38.95
CA ALA A 13 35.33 31.82 -39.52
C ALA A 13 34.97 30.86 -38.38
N ILE A 14 33.74 30.34 -38.41
CA ILE A 14 33.30 29.25 -37.55
C ILE A 14 34.10 28.02 -37.98
N ILE A 15 35.06 27.62 -37.15
CA ILE A 15 35.77 26.35 -37.29
C ILE A 15 34.73 25.24 -37.07
N ASN A 16 34.40 24.54 -38.15
CA ASN A 16 33.59 23.33 -38.13
C ASN A 16 34.33 22.26 -37.31
N HIS A 17 33.90 22.05 -36.07
CA HIS A 17 34.42 21.00 -35.18
C HIS A 17 33.72 19.66 -35.45
N GLN A 18 33.50 19.34 -36.73
CA GLN A 18 32.74 18.16 -37.18
C GLN A 18 33.64 16.98 -37.57
N ASP A 19 34.97 17.15 -37.60
CA ASP A 19 35.90 16.12 -38.13
C ASP A 19 36.63 15.30 -37.06
N ASP A 20 36.34 15.51 -35.77
CA ASP A 20 37.06 14.81 -34.67
C ASP A 20 36.24 13.68 -34.00
N PHE A 21 35.04 13.40 -34.50
CA PHE A 21 34.23 12.26 -34.03
C PHE A 21 34.34 11.00 -34.89
N ASP A 22 34.90 11.11 -36.10
CA ASP A 22 35.05 9.97 -37.01
C ASP A 22 36.30 9.12 -36.72
N LEU A 23 37.21 9.60 -35.85
CA LEU A 23 38.46 8.89 -35.52
C LEU A 23 38.37 7.97 -34.28
N ILE A 24 37.20 7.86 -33.63
CA ILE A 24 36.98 6.93 -32.48
C ILE A 24 36.21 5.66 -32.91
N THR A 25 35.88 5.51 -34.20
CA THR A 25 35.01 4.42 -34.70
C THR A 25 35.70 3.32 -35.51
N SER A 26 37.01 3.14 -35.40
CA SER A 26 37.70 2.03 -36.07
C SER A 26 38.65 1.26 -35.15
N ASP A 27 38.09 0.63 -34.13
CA ASP A 27 38.72 -0.54 -33.51
C ASP A 27 37.77 -1.75 -33.64
N PRO A 28 37.85 -2.52 -34.74
CA PRO A 28 36.99 -3.67 -34.96
C PRO A 28 37.55 -4.91 -34.26
N LYS A 29 37.66 -4.91 -32.92
CA LYS A 29 37.84 -6.17 -32.17
C LYS A 29 37.55 -6.08 -30.67
N SER A 30 36.41 -5.52 -30.29
CA SER A 30 35.74 -5.97 -29.06
C SER A 30 34.56 -6.83 -29.49
N THR A 31 34.77 -8.14 -29.59
CA THR A 31 33.67 -9.10 -29.56
C THR A 31 33.10 -9.01 -28.16
N ALA A 32 32.22 -8.04 -27.94
CA ALA A 32 31.51 -7.87 -26.69
C ALA A 32 30.70 -9.14 -26.46
N GLU A 33 31.16 -10.02 -25.56
CA GLU A 33 30.40 -11.13 -24.96
C GLU A 33 29.20 -10.58 -24.16
N THR A 34 28.29 -9.89 -24.85
CA THR A 34 27.14 -9.19 -24.26
C THR A 34 25.84 -9.98 -24.40
N GLY A 35 25.90 -11.20 -24.99
CA GLY A 35 24.71 -11.98 -25.32
C GLY A 35 24.19 -12.91 -24.23
N THR A 36 25.05 -13.49 -23.38
CA THR A 36 24.66 -14.57 -22.45
C THR A 36 24.24 -14.03 -21.08
N ASP A 37 24.99 -13.07 -20.54
CA ASP A 37 24.83 -12.63 -19.15
C ASP A 37 23.54 -11.84 -18.89
N PHE A 38 23.06 -11.09 -19.90
CA PHE A 38 21.79 -10.35 -19.79
C PHE A 38 20.59 -11.30 -19.72
N ASN A 39 20.67 -12.43 -20.45
CA ASN A 39 19.59 -13.40 -20.52
C ASN A 39 19.48 -14.21 -19.21
N ASP A 40 20.61 -14.61 -18.62
CA ASP A 40 20.65 -15.40 -17.39
C ASP A 40 20.10 -14.66 -16.15
N ARG A 41 20.26 -13.34 -16.08
CA ARG A 41 19.73 -12.51 -14.98
C ARG A 41 18.19 -12.49 -14.96
N SER A 42 17.56 -12.58 -16.12
CA SER A 42 16.11 -12.63 -16.24
C SER A 42 15.52 -13.95 -15.69
N LEU A 43 16.28 -15.05 -15.76
CA LEU A 43 15.82 -16.38 -15.34
C LEU A 43 15.79 -16.53 -13.82
N THR A 44 16.81 -16.03 -13.11
CA THR A 44 16.86 -16.12 -11.63
C THR A 44 15.78 -15.26 -10.98
N SER A 45 15.64 -14.00 -11.42
CA SER A 45 14.58 -13.10 -10.96
C SER A 45 13.18 -13.68 -11.23
N ARG A 46 12.96 -14.26 -12.41
CA ARG A 46 11.73 -14.99 -12.74
C ARG A 46 11.45 -16.15 -11.78
N ARG A 47 12.46 -16.98 -11.49
CA ARG A 47 12.30 -18.12 -10.56
C ARG A 47 11.90 -17.66 -9.16
N TYR A 48 12.54 -16.61 -8.62
CA TYR A 48 12.17 -16.08 -7.30
C TYR A 48 10.77 -15.47 -7.29
N ALA A 49 10.40 -14.73 -8.33
CA ALA A 49 9.09 -14.12 -8.44
C ALA A 49 7.98 -15.19 -8.52
N LEU A 50 8.18 -16.23 -9.34
CA LEU A 50 7.25 -17.35 -9.45
C LEU A 50 7.20 -18.19 -8.16
N ALA A 51 8.34 -18.40 -7.50
CA ALA A 51 8.39 -19.09 -6.21
C ALA A 51 7.60 -18.32 -5.14
N GLY A 52 7.74 -17.00 -5.06
CA GLY A 52 6.97 -16.17 -4.12
C GLY A 52 5.46 -16.24 -4.35
N VAL A 53 5.02 -16.21 -5.61
CA VAL A 53 3.60 -16.38 -5.97
C VAL A 53 3.10 -17.79 -5.63
N ALA A 54 3.90 -18.83 -5.88
CA ALA A 54 3.55 -20.21 -5.53
C ALA A 54 3.44 -20.40 -4.00
N CYS A 55 4.41 -19.91 -3.23
CA CYS A 55 4.37 -19.91 -1.77
C CYS A 55 3.15 -19.16 -1.24
N SER A 56 2.80 -18.02 -1.84
CA SER A 56 1.60 -17.24 -1.49
C SER A 56 0.31 -18.01 -1.75
N GLY A 57 0.24 -18.76 -2.86
CA GLY A 57 -0.88 -19.64 -3.17
C GLY A 57 -1.04 -20.79 -2.17
N ILE A 58 0.07 -21.43 -1.79
CA ILE A 58 0.06 -22.51 -0.78
C ILE A 58 -0.38 -21.95 0.58
N PHE A 59 0.21 -20.84 1.02
CA PHE A 59 -0.15 -20.19 2.28
C PHE A 59 -1.63 -19.81 2.32
N SER A 60 -2.14 -19.23 1.23
CA SER A 60 -3.56 -18.89 1.06
C SER A 60 -4.47 -20.11 1.22
N ILE A 61 -4.19 -21.22 0.54
CA ILE A 61 -4.98 -22.46 0.66
C ILE A 61 -4.94 -22.99 2.11
N SER A 62 -3.76 -22.96 2.75
CA SER A 62 -3.61 -23.35 4.15
C SER A 62 -4.45 -22.48 5.09
N CYS A 63 -4.51 -21.16 4.87
CA CYS A 63 -5.38 -20.26 5.64
C CYS A 63 -6.87 -20.59 5.47
N ILE A 64 -7.31 -20.90 4.24
CA ILE A 64 -8.70 -21.29 3.97
C ILE A 64 -9.05 -22.58 4.74
N ILE A 65 -8.21 -23.62 4.61
CA ILE A 65 -8.42 -24.90 5.28
C ILE A 65 -8.41 -24.72 6.80
N ALA A 66 -7.39 -24.05 7.35
CA ALA A 66 -7.28 -23.79 8.78
C ALA A 66 -8.48 -22.98 9.30
N GLY A 67 -8.93 -21.97 8.56
CA GLY A 67 -10.09 -21.16 8.93
C GLY A 67 -11.38 -21.98 8.98
N PHE A 68 -11.62 -22.86 7.99
CA PHE A 68 -12.78 -23.77 8.03
C PHE A 68 -12.70 -24.76 9.19
N VAL A 69 -11.53 -25.32 9.48
CA VAL A 69 -11.32 -26.21 10.63
C VAL A 69 -11.60 -25.48 11.94
N ILE A 70 -11.11 -24.25 12.11
CA ILE A 70 -11.35 -23.41 13.29
C ILE A 70 -12.85 -23.11 13.45
N MET A 71 -13.54 -22.77 12.36
CA MET A 71 -14.98 -22.53 12.40
C MET A 71 -15.78 -23.79 12.75
N ALA A 72 -15.40 -24.96 12.21
CA ALA A 72 -16.08 -26.22 12.49
C ALA A 72 -15.92 -26.63 13.97
N ILE A 73 -14.71 -26.50 14.52
CA ILE A 73 -14.43 -26.80 15.94
C ILE A 73 -15.14 -25.78 16.84
N GLY A 74 -15.02 -24.49 16.55
CA GLY A 74 -15.64 -23.43 17.34
C GLY A 74 -17.17 -23.47 17.32
N GLY A 75 -17.77 -23.86 16.18
CA GLY A 75 -19.21 -24.08 16.07
C GLY A 75 -19.72 -25.21 16.97
N SER A 76 -18.93 -26.28 17.11
CA SER A 76 -19.26 -27.41 18.00
C SER A 76 -19.25 -27.03 19.50
N HIS A 77 -18.44 -26.05 19.89
CA HIS A 77 -18.32 -25.59 21.28
C HIS A 77 -19.18 -24.34 21.59
N GLY A 78 -20.01 -23.89 20.64
CA GLY A 78 -20.79 -22.65 20.79
C GLY A 78 -19.95 -21.37 20.76
N THR A 79 -18.67 -21.45 20.41
CA THR A 79 -17.73 -20.32 20.44
C THR A 79 -17.64 -19.62 19.08
N ASN A 80 -18.77 -19.24 18.45
CA ASN A 80 -18.85 -18.35 17.27
C ASN A 80 -17.74 -18.49 16.18
N GLY A 81 -17.20 -19.70 15.98
CA GLY A 81 -16.08 -19.96 15.06
C GLY A 81 -14.70 -19.41 15.48
N ALA A 82 -14.45 -19.23 16.77
CA ALA A 82 -13.15 -18.88 17.35
C ALA A 82 -12.64 -19.98 18.29
N ILE A 83 -11.31 -20.19 18.29
CA ILE A 83 -10.64 -21.08 19.24
C ILE A 83 -9.92 -20.24 20.28
N LEU A 84 -10.14 -20.59 21.55
CA LEU A 84 -9.41 -20.04 22.67
C LEU A 84 -8.01 -20.67 22.72
N TYR A 85 -6.99 -19.84 22.52
CA TYR A 85 -5.60 -20.17 22.76
C TYR A 85 -5.13 -19.41 24.00
N SER A 86 -4.72 -20.12 25.04
CA SER A 86 -4.14 -19.54 26.25
C SER A 86 -2.62 -19.66 26.18
N PRO A 87 -1.89 -18.68 25.61
CA PRO A 87 -0.44 -18.71 25.61
C PRO A 87 0.08 -18.52 27.03
N ASN A 88 1.02 -19.37 27.45
CA ASN A 88 1.72 -19.22 28.74
C ASN A 88 2.58 -17.94 28.84
N SER A 89 2.75 -17.16 27.76
CA SER A 89 3.49 -15.90 27.78
C SER A 89 3.00 -14.89 26.74
N LYS A 90 2.92 -13.61 27.14
CA LYS A 90 2.58 -12.46 26.28
C LYS A 90 3.45 -12.37 25.02
N LEU A 91 4.74 -12.65 25.18
CA LEU A 91 5.73 -12.65 24.09
C LEU A 91 5.39 -13.65 22.98
N ARG A 92 4.79 -14.81 23.29
CA ARG A 92 4.39 -15.79 22.24
C ARG A 92 3.23 -15.27 21.38
N GLN A 93 2.31 -14.52 21.98
CA GLN A 93 1.20 -13.91 21.26
C GLN A 93 1.68 -12.82 20.31
N GLU A 94 2.53 -11.91 20.80
CA GLU A 94 3.12 -10.84 19.98
C GLU A 94 3.92 -11.44 18.82
N ILE A 95 4.76 -12.45 19.08
CA ILE A 95 5.51 -13.16 18.04
C ILE A 95 4.57 -13.82 17.01
N LEU A 96 3.44 -14.40 17.44
CA LEU A 96 2.47 -15.00 16.51
C LEU A 96 1.83 -13.94 15.61
N ALA A 97 1.38 -12.82 16.19
CA ALA A 97 0.76 -11.73 15.44
C ALA A 97 1.76 -11.05 14.49
N LEU A 98 2.98 -10.76 14.95
CA LEU A 98 4.07 -10.23 14.14
C LEU A 98 4.47 -11.21 13.02
N GLY A 99 4.59 -12.50 13.35
CA GLY A 99 4.94 -13.55 12.38
C GLY A 99 3.90 -13.67 11.26
N LEU A 100 2.61 -13.65 11.62
CA LEU A 100 1.52 -13.67 10.64
C LEU A 100 1.55 -12.40 9.76
N ASN A 101 1.69 -11.22 10.37
CA ASN A 101 1.81 -9.95 9.66
C ASN A 101 3.00 -9.94 8.69
N LEU A 102 4.14 -10.49 9.10
CA LEU A 102 5.34 -10.60 8.27
C LEU A 102 5.11 -11.53 7.08
N ILE A 103 4.52 -12.72 7.30
CA ILE A 103 4.21 -13.67 6.24
C ILE A 103 3.23 -13.05 5.23
N VAL A 104 2.15 -12.43 5.71
CA VAL A 104 1.17 -11.76 4.84
C VAL A 104 1.83 -10.62 4.06
N THR A 105 2.72 -9.86 4.68
CA THR A 105 3.49 -8.82 3.99
C THR A 105 4.37 -9.41 2.90
N LEU A 106 5.10 -10.50 3.17
CA LEU A 106 5.90 -11.19 2.15
C LEU A 106 5.05 -11.72 0.98
N CYS A 107 3.88 -12.30 1.28
CA CYS A 107 2.96 -12.80 0.26
C CYS A 107 2.40 -11.69 -0.62
N THR A 108 1.91 -10.61 0.00
CA THR A 108 1.35 -9.44 -0.69
C THR A 108 2.40 -8.69 -1.51
N GLU A 109 3.62 -8.53 -0.98
CA GLU A 109 4.74 -7.92 -1.72
C GLU A 109 5.16 -8.77 -2.92
N SER A 110 5.34 -10.09 -2.74
CA SER A 110 5.74 -10.97 -3.86
C SER A 110 4.70 -11.00 -4.98
N THR A 111 3.41 -11.03 -4.63
CA THR A 111 2.30 -11.00 -5.58
C THR A 111 2.17 -9.63 -6.26
N GLY A 112 2.31 -8.55 -5.48
CA GLY A 112 2.32 -7.17 -5.98
C GLY A 112 3.51 -6.87 -6.91
N LEU A 113 4.68 -7.48 -6.67
CA LEU A 113 5.85 -7.40 -7.55
C LEU A 113 5.56 -8.01 -8.92
N VAL A 114 5.02 -9.24 -8.95
CA VAL A 114 4.67 -9.94 -10.20
C VAL A 114 3.58 -9.19 -10.98
N HIS A 115 2.52 -8.76 -10.29
CA HIS A 115 1.47 -7.92 -10.88
C HIS A 115 2.07 -6.63 -11.48
N GLY A 116 2.97 -5.98 -10.74
CA GLY A 116 3.66 -4.78 -11.21
C GLY A 116 4.54 -4.99 -12.45
N ILE A 117 5.25 -6.12 -12.53
CA ILE A 117 6.07 -6.48 -13.72
C ILE A 117 5.17 -6.72 -14.93
N SER A 118 4.05 -7.43 -14.74
CA SER A 118 3.06 -7.64 -15.81
C SER A 118 2.48 -6.32 -16.30
N LEU A 119 2.04 -5.45 -15.38
CA LEU A 119 1.48 -4.14 -15.71
C LEU A 119 2.46 -3.28 -16.50
N ARG A 120 3.74 -3.22 -16.08
CA ARG A 120 4.79 -2.49 -16.79
C ARG A 120 5.04 -3.04 -18.19
N SER A 121 5.06 -4.36 -18.33
CA SER A 121 5.20 -5.02 -19.64
C SER A 121 4.00 -4.71 -20.54
N ALA A 122 2.79 -4.64 -19.98
CA ALA A 122 1.57 -4.29 -20.71
C ALA A 122 1.66 -2.85 -21.25
N LEU A 123 2.01 -1.91 -20.37
CA LEU A 123 2.16 -0.50 -20.72
C LEU A 123 3.27 -0.26 -21.74
N ALA A 124 4.36 -1.02 -21.64
CA ALA A 124 5.43 -1.02 -22.63
C ALA A 124 4.92 -1.49 -24.00
N SER A 125 4.18 -2.61 -24.05
CA SER A 125 3.60 -3.12 -25.29
C SER A 125 2.57 -2.19 -25.94
N GLU A 126 1.88 -1.37 -25.14
CA GLU A 126 0.93 -0.36 -25.62
C GLU A 126 1.59 0.98 -25.99
N SER A 127 2.92 1.13 -25.87
CA SER A 127 3.66 2.39 -26.06
C SER A 127 3.20 3.55 -25.15
N ARG A 128 2.50 3.25 -24.04
CA ARG A 128 1.98 4.25 -23.09
C ARG A 128 2.87 4.44 -21.86
N LEU A 129 4.03 3.81 -21.86
CA LEU A 129 5.02 3.93 -20.78
C LEU A 129 5.72 5.30 -20.86
N HIS A 130 5.05 6.36 -20.42
CA HIS A 130 5.64 7.72 -20.38
C HIS A 130 6.84 7.82 -19.46
N PHE A 131 6.79 7.10 -18.33
CA PHE A 131 7.87 7.05 -17.35
C PHE A 131 8.13 5.60 -16.95
N ASN A 132 9.39 5.31 -16.69
CA ASN A 132 9.81 3.99 -16.22
C ASN A 132 9.15 3.64 -14.87
N THR A 133 8.94 4.65 -14.04
CA THR A 133 8.22 4.60 -12.77
C THR A 133 6.77 5.05 -12.93
N ASN A 134 5.97 4.25 -13.64
CA ASN A 134 4.52 4.43 -13.61
C ASN A 134 3.95 4.02 -12.24
N LEU A 135 3.14 4.91 -11.64
CA LEU A 135 2.46 4.63 -10.37
C LEU A 135 1.43 3.52 -10.60
N ARG A 136 1.62 2.37 -9.93
CA ARG A 136 0.79 1.16 -10.10
C ARG A 136 -0.71 1.43 -9.95
N LEU A 137 -1.10 2.38 -9.11
CA LEU A 137 -2.51 2.69 -8.84
C LEU A 137 -3.14 3.62 -9.89
N LEU A 138 -2.35 4.52 -10.49
CA LEU A 138 -2.86 5.61 -11.35
C LEU A 138 -2.63 5.36 -12.84
N THR A 139 -1.80 4.39 -13.20
CA THR A 139 -1.53 4.04 -14.59
C THR A 139 -2.18 2.70 -14.92
N ALA A 140 -3.04 2.70 -15.94
CA ALA A 140 -3.76 1.51 -16.40
C ALA A 140 -3.57 1.30 -17.91
N ALA A 141 -3.46 0.04 -18.31
CA ALA A 141 -3.53 -0.38 -19.71
C ALA A 141 -4.90 -0.02 -20.31
N ARG A 142 -4.99 0.08 -21.65
CA ARG A 142 -6.24 0.47 -22.31
C ARG A 142 -7.31 -0.60 -22.09
N GLY A 143 -8.52 -0.13 -21.74
CA GLY A 143 -9.69 -0.97 -21.51
C GLY A 143 -9.90 -1.32 -20.03
N TRP A 144 -11.12 -1.08 -19.55
CA TRP A 144 -11.51 -1.30 -18.16
C TRP A 144 -11.36 -2.78 -17.72
N ARG A 145 -11.64 -3.73 -18.62
CA ARG A 145 -11.62 -5.18 -18.33
C ARG A 145 -10.26 -5.84 -18.55
N ASN A 146 -9.26 -5.11 -19.06
CA ASN A 146 -7.92 -5.66 -19.26
C ASN A 146 -7.38 -6.18 -17.91
N PRO A 147 -6.73 -7.36 -17.83
CA PRO A 147 -6.06 -7.84 -16.61
C PRO A 147 -5.13 -6.80 -15.97
N ASN A 148 -4.59 -5.88 -16.77
CA ASN A 148 -3.74 -4.78 -16.36
C ASN A 148 -4.43 -3.40 -16.43
N GLY A 149 -5.77 -3.39 -16.49
CA GLY A 149 -6.61 -2.21 -16.53
C GLY A 149 -6.90 -1.62 -15.15
N LEU A 150 -7.59 -0.48 -15.12
CA LEU A 150 -7.87 0.29 -13.90
C LEU A 150 -8.66 -0.54 -12.88
N LEU A 151 -9.67 -1.30 -13.33
CA LEU A 151 -10.48 -2.13 -12.43
C LEU A 151 -9.64 -3.20 -11.74
N ARG A 152 -8.72 -3.87 -12.45
CA ARG A 152 -7.90 -4.93 -11.85
C ARG A 152 -6.86 -4.37 -10.89
N ASN A 153 -6.31 -3.19 -11.17
CA ASN A 153 -5.46 -2.46 -10.23
C ASN A 153 -6.25 -2.03 -8.98
N GLY A 154 -7.48 -1.54 -9.15
CA GLY A 154 -8.38 -1.22 -8.05
C GLY A 154 -8.74 -2.45 -7.20
N ILE A 155 -9.09 -3.57 -7.84
CA ILE A 155 -9.35 -4.84 -7.16
C ILE A 155 -8.12 -5.30 -6.38
N MET A 156 -6.92 -5.23 -6.97
CA MET A 156 -5.68 -5.60 -6.28
C MET A 156 -5.47 -4.72 -5.03
N ALA A 157 -5.75 -3.42 -5.11
CA ALA A 157 -5.67 -2.52 -3.96
C ALA A 157 -6.71 -2.87 -2.87
N VAL A 158 -7.96 -3.14 -3.24
CA VAL A 158 -9.01 -3.56 -2.28
C VAL A 158 -8.65 -4.89 -1.62
N LEU A 159 -8.20 -5.89 -2.40
CA LEU A 159 -7.78 -7.19 -1.88
C LEU A 159 -6.60 -7.06 -0.92
N LEU A 160 -5.68 -6.13 -1.18
CA LEU A 160 -4.57 -5.84 -0.30
C LEU A 160 -5.06 -5.28 1.05
N ILE A 161 -5.95 -4.28 1.02
CA ILE A 161 -6.56 -3.71 2.23
C ILE A 161 -7.30 -4.79 3.02
N LEU A 162 -8.11 -5.61 2.35
CA LEU A 162 -8.84 -6.70 2.98
C LEU A 162 -7.91 -7.77 3.56
N SER A 163 -6.80 -8.10 2.90
CA SER A 163 -5.83 -9.07 3.42
C SER A 163 -5.20 -8.57 4.73
N TYR A 164 -4.83 -7.30 4.81
CA TYR A 164 -4.30 -6.74 6.06
C TYR A 164 -5.37 -6.63 7.14
N THR A 165 -6.56 -6.14 6.79
CA THR A 165 -7.72 -6.07 7.70
C THR A 165 -8.02 -7.44 8.31
N SER A 166 -8.06 -8.48 7.47
CA SER A 166 -8.27 -9.85 7.90
C SER A 166 -7.16 -10.31 8.84
N THR A 167 -5.91 -9.99 8.53
CA THR A 167 -4.75 -10.36 9.37
C THR A 167 -4.84 -9.76 10.77
N LEU A 168 -5.27 -8.50 10.88
CA LEU A 168 -5.50 -7.85 12.19
C LEU A 168 -6.60 -8.58 12.98
N LEU A 169 -7.66 -9.02 12.32
CA LEU A 169 -8.80 -9.66 12.97
C LEU A 169 -8.59 -11.15 13.28
N VAL A 170 -7.58 -11.81 12.70
CA VAL A 170 -7.26 -13.22 12.96
C VAL A 170 -6.85 -13.45 14.42
N VAL A 171 -6.03 -12.55 14.99
CA VAL A 171 -5.51 -12.68 16.36
C VAL A 171 -6.12 -11.59 17.23
N LEU A 172 -7.19 -11.93 17.95
CA LEU A 172 -7.82 -11.03 18.91
C LEU A 172 -7.30 -11.31 20.32
N SER A 173 -6.96 -10.27 21.07
CA SER A 173 -6.62 -10.39 22.49
C SER A 173 -7.79 -9.90 23.32
N SER A 174 -8.29 -10.74 24.25
CA SER A 174 -9.17 -10.28 25.32
C SER A 174 -8.47 -10.39 26.65
N LYS A 175 -8.78 -9.48 27.56
CA LYS A 175 -8.34 -9.55 28.96
C LYS A 175 -9.58 -9.76 29.81
N PHE A 176 -9.68 -10.90 30.46
CA PHE A 176 -10.78 -11.13 31.39
C PHE A 176 -10.35 -10.72 32.80
N VAL A 177 -11.15 -9.85 33.42
CA VAL A 177 -11.06 -9.59 34.86
C VAL A 177 -11.89 -10.66 35.55
N THR A 178 -11.23 -11.70 36.05
CA THR A 178 -11.90 -12.69 36.89
C THR A 178 -12.18 -12.05 38.24
N ALA A 179 -13.42 -11.64 38.48
CA ALA A 179 -13.85 -11.21 39.81
C ALA A 179 -13.89 -12.46 40.70
N ASN A 180 -12.89 -12.61 41.58
CA ASN A 180 -12.93 -13.65 42.60
C ASN A 180 -14.09 -13.34 43.55
N SER A 181 -15.20 -14.03 43.37
CA SER A 181 -16.43 -13.84 44.13
C SER A 181 -16.35 -14.55 45.49
N VAL A 182 -15.41 -14.22 46.37
CA VAL A 182 -15.53 -14.49 47.81
C VAL A 182 -14.71 -13.46 48.61
N GLY A 183 -15.41 -12.52 49.26
CA GLY A 183 -14.91 -11.80 50.44
C GLY A 183 -14.15 -10.50 50.19
N VAL A 184 -14.87 -9.38 50.30
CA VAL A 184 -14.46 -8.02 50.73
C VAL A 184 -12.94 -7.78 50.82
N ASP A 185 -12.31 -7.48 49.68
CA ASP A 185 -11.17 -6.57 49.60
C ASP A 185 -11.16 -5.96 48.20
N ILE A 186 -11.63 -4.71 48.10
CA ILE A 186 -12.01 -4.01 46.86
C ILE A 186 -10.79 -3.64 45.96
N PHE A 187 -9.57 -4.05 46.32
CA PHE A 187 -8.34 -3.57 45.67
C PHE A 187 -7.34 -4.63 45.19
N SER A 188 -7.62 -5.93 45.31
CA SER A 188 -6.67 -6.98 44.87
C SER A 188 -6.96 -7.51 43.46
N PHE A 189 -6.65 -6.71 42.43
CA PHE A 189 -6.67 -7.11 41.02
C PHE A 189 -5.44 -7.99 40.65
N ASN A 190 -5.29 -9.18 41.25
CA ASN A 190 -4.01 -9.89 41.20
C ASN A 190 -3.84 -10.99 40.14
N SER A 191 -4.81 -11.24 39.24
CA SER A 191 -4.55 -12.16 38.11
C SER A 191 -5.34 -11.83 36.85
N LEU A 192 -4.83 -10.86 36.08
CA LEU A 192 -5.30 -10.57 34.74
C LEU A 192 -4.86 -11.72 33.80
N THR A 193 -5.78 -12.61 33.45
CA THR A 193 -5.51 -13.66 32.44
C THR A 193 -5.76 -13.10 31.05
N ILE A 194 -4.71 -13.11 30.21
CA ILE A 194 -4.80 -12.69 28.81
C ILE A 194 -5.21 -13.92 28.00
N GLN A 195 -6.38 -13.85 27.35
CA GLN A 195 -6.90 -14.89 26.48
C GLN A 195 -6.78 -14.44 25.03
N VAL A 196 -6.25 -15.32 24.16
CA VAL A 196 -6.08 -15.03 22.73
C VAL A 196 -7.09 -15.85 21.96
N TYR A 197 -7.86 -15.17 21.12
CA TYR A 197 -8.81 -15.81 20.23
C TYR A 197 -8.25 -15.81 18.83
N ILE A 198 -8.16 -17.01 18.24
CA ILE A 198 -7.89 -17.16 16.81
C ILE A 198 -9.24 -17.34 16.12
N THR A 199 -9.59 -16.39 15.27
CA THR A 199 -10.91 -16.32 14.63
C THR A 199 -10.87 -16.97 13.24
N GLY A 200 -11.79 -17.90 13.00
CA GLY A 200 -11.79 -18.68 11.75
C GLY A 200 -12.24 -17.87 10.53
N LEU A 201 -13.25 -17.01 10.68
CA LEU A 201 -13.81 -16.22 9.57
C LEU A 201 -12.78 -15.23 8.96
N PRO A 202 -12.08 -14.39 9.75
CA PRO A 202 -10.99 -13.59 9.21
C PRO A 202 -9.86 -14.41 8.58
N LEU A 203 -9.55 -15.60 9.11
CA LEU A 203 -8.53 -16.46 8.51
C LEU A 203 -8.94 -17.01 7.14
N VAL A 204 -10.23 -17.38 6.97
CA VAL A 204 -10.77 -17.74 5.66
C VAL A 204 -10.72 -16.55 4.70
N LEU A 205 -11.15 -15.36 5.14
CA LEU A 205 -11.15 -14.17 4.30
C LEU A 205 -9.72 -13.76 3.89
N LEU A 206 -8.75 -13.88 4.80
CA LEU A 206 -7.33 -13.71 4.50
C LEU A 206 -6.89 -14.68 3.40
N GLY A 207 -7.22 -15.96 3.53
CA GLY A 207 -6.91 -16.97 2.53
C GLY A 207 -7.52 -16.67 1.17
N VAL A 208 -8.82 -16.36 1.12
CA VAL A 208 -9.54 -16.03 -0.13
C VAL A 208 -8.98 -14.78 -0.81
N THR A 209 -8.71 -13.72 -0.04
CA THR A 209 -8.16 -12.47 -0.60
C THR A 209 -6.76 -12.67 -1.18
N LEU A 210 -5.88 -13.39 -0.48
CA LEU A 210 -4.55 -13.75 -1.02
C LEU A 210 -4.65 -14.64 -2.26
N LEU A 211 -5.61 -15.57 -2.32
CA LEU A 211 -5.83 -16.40 -3.50
C LEU A 211 -6.21 -15.54 -4.71
N PHE A 212 -7.14 -14.60 -4.52
CA PHE A 212 -7.53 -13.68 -5.57
C PHE A 212 -6.36 -12.81 -6.03
N GLN A 213 -5.51 -12.31 -5.12
CA GLN A 213 -4.29 -11.59 -5.50
C GLN A 213 -3.39 -12.46 -6.39
N VAL A 214 -3.15 -13.72 -6.00
CA VAL A 214 -2.35 -14.68 -6.78
C VAL A 214 -2.97 -14.91 -8.16
N MET A 215 -4.30 -15.09 -8.24
CA MET A 215 -5.02 -15.25 -9.51
C MET A 215 -4.91 -13.99 -10.40
N THR A 216 -4.97 -12.79 -9.82
CA THR A 216 -4.80 -11.54 -10.59
C THR A 216 -3.38 -11.41 -11.15
N ALA A 217 -2.35 -11.67 -10.34
CA ALA A 217 -0.96 -11.64 -10.77
C ALA A 217 -0.68 -12.69 -11.86
N TRP A 218 -1.21 -13.90 -11.69
CA TRP A 218 -1.08 -14.99 -12.67
C TRP A 218 -1.79 -14.66 -13.99
N SER A 219 -2.98 -14.06 -13.92
CA SER A 219 -3.71 -13.59 -15.11
C SER A 219 -2.93 -12.50 -15.84
N GLY A 220 -2.29 -11.59 -15.11
CA GLY A 220 -1.39 -10.59 -15.68
C GLY A 220 -0.21 -11.22 -16.43
N ILE A 221 0.45 -12.23 -15.85
CA ILE A 221 1.55 -12.93 -16.53
C ILE A 221 1.08 -13.56 -17.85
N LYS A 222 -0.09 -14.21 -17.87
CA LYS A 222 -0.61 -14.88 -19.06
C LYS A 222 -1.01 -13.90 -20.17
N ALA A 223 -1.44 -12.70 -19.81
CA ALA A 223 -1.97 -11.73 -20.76
C ALA A 223 -0.90 -11.00 -21.57
N VAL A 224 0.35 -10.98 -21.09
CA VAL A 224 1.40 -10.14 -21.67
C VAL A 224 2.70 -10.92 -21.80
N LYS A 225 3.38 -10.76 -22.95
CA LYS A 225 4.75 -11.24 -23.11
C LYS A 225 5.68 -10.39 -22.23
N ILE A 226 6.12 -10.95 -21.10
CA ILE A 226 7.00 -10.24 -20.16
C ILE A 226 8.37 -10.04 -20.81
N LEU A 227 8.78 -8.77 -20.98
CA LEU A 227 10.07 -8.42 -21.58
C LEU A 227 11.23 -8.70 -20.63
N THR A 228 11.06 -8.37 -19.35
CA THR A 228 12.08 -8.61 -18.31
C THR A 228 11.41 -8.86 -16.96
N TRP A 229 12.01 -9.74 -16.17
CA TRP A 229 11.63 -10.00 -14.78
C TRP A 229 12.44 -9.17 -13.78
N SER A 230 13.36 -8.32 -14.27
CA SER A 230 14.09 -7.40 -13.42
C SER A 230 13.19 -6.26 -12.96
N SER A 231 13.27 -5.93 -11.67
CA SER A 231 12.62 -4.76 -11.08
C SER A 231 13.37 -3.45 -11.36
N SER A 232 14.59 -3.54 -11.92
CA SER A 232 15.44 -2.40 -12.28
C SER A 232 14.88 -1.65 -13.49
N SER A 233 14.71 -0.34 -13.33
CA SER A 233 14.31 0.58 -14.40
C SER A 233 15.32 0.57 -15.56
N VAL A 234 16.62 0.48 -15.25
CA VAL A 234 17.68 0.43 -16.26
C VAL A 234 17.61 -0.85 -17.07
N ASP A 235 17.40 -2.01 -16.44
CA ASP A 235 17.30 -3.30 -17.14
C ASP A 235 16.04 -3.32 -18.03
N MET A 236 14.95 -2.71 -17.57
CA MET A 236 13.74 -2.55 -18.36
C MET A 236 13.98 -1.67 -19.58
N THR A 237 14.73 -0.57 -19.43
CA THR A 237 15.07 0.31 -20.55
C THR A 237 15.96 -0.39 -21.55
N ALA A 238 16.98 -1.12 -21.08
CA ALA A 238 17.87 -1.91 -21.92
C ALA A 238 17.10 -2.99 -22.70
N ALA A 239 16.19 -3.71 -22.03
CA ALA A 239 15.33 -4.70 -22.68
C ALA A 239 14.40 -4.06 -23.73
N LEU A 240 13.86 -2.87 -23.45
CA LEU A 240 12.99 -2.14 -24.38
C LEU A 240 13.74 -1.69 -25.64
N VAL A 241 14.99 -1.24 -25.47
CA VAL A 241 15.90 -0.85 -26.56
C VAL A 241 16.28 -2.09 -27.39
N HIS A 242 16.68 -3.18 -26.75
CA HIS A 242 17.08 -4.42 -27.44
C HIS A 242 15.94 -5.07 -28.22
N HIS A 243 14.72 -5.06 -27.69
CA HIS A 243 13.57 -5.69 -28.35
C HIS A 243 12.95 -4.85 -29.49
N MET A 244 13.58 -3.74 -29.91
CA MET A 244 13.13 -2.89 -31.02
C MET A 244 11.65 -2.48 -30.98
N GLN A 245 11.03 -2.45 -29.79
CA GLN A 245 9.71 -1.83 -29.61
C GLN A 245 9.80 -0.29 -29.65
N LEU A 246 11.01 0.25 -29.58
CA LEU A 246 11.37 1.56 -30.14
C LEU A 246 11.78 1.35 -31.60
N THR A 247 10.89 0.84 -32.45
CA THR A 247 11.18 0.80 -33.89
C THR A 247 11.33 2.24 -34.33
N PRO A 248 12.47 2.64 -34.94
CA PRO A 248 12.55 3.94 -35.60
C PRO A 248 11.40 3.97 -36.60
N VAL A 249 10.46 4.90 -36.39
CA VAL A 249 9.35 5.10 -37.30
C VAL A 249 9.95 5.28 -38.68
N SER A 250 9.62 4.30 -39.52
CA SER A 250 9.97 4.24 -40.92
C SER A 250 9.71 5.60 -41.57
N LEU A 251 10.73 6.13 -42.23
CA LEU A 251 10.79 7.43 -42.89
C LEU A 251 9.84 7.55 -44.10
N TYR A 252 8.78 6.76 -44.16
CA TYR A 252 7.91 6.62 -45.33
C TYR A 252 6.40 6.73 -45.05
N ASN A 253 5.99 7.14 -43.84
CA ASN A 253 4.58 7.47 -43.57
C ASN A 253 4.40 8.99 -43.41
N PRO A 254 3.62 9.66 -44.29
CA PRO A 254 3.39 11.11 -44.25
C PRO A 254 2.39 11.56 -43.17
N PHE A 255 1.96 10.65 -42.28
CA PHE A 255 1.06 10.96 -41.17
C PHE A 255 1.82 10.86 -39.84
N PRO A 256 1.84 11.93 -39.03
CA PRO A 256 2.72 12.04 -37.87
C PRO A 256 2.28 11.06 -36.78
N THR A 257 3.07 10.00 -36.62
CA THR A 257 3.03 9.10 -35.46
C THR A 257 4.48 8.72 -35.07
N PRO A 258 4.66 7.92 -34.01
CA PRO A 258 5.28 8.27 -32.73
C PRO A 258 6.76 8.73 -32.76
N VAL A 259 7.11 9.68 -31.90
CA VAL A 259 8.46 10.30 -31.81
C VAL A 259 9.52 9.28 -31.34
N PRO A 260 10.46 8.83 -32.20
CA PRO A 260 11.55 7.97 -31.76
C PRO A 260 12.57 8.80 -30.96
N PHE A 261 13.25 8.18 -29.99
CA PHE A 261 14.33 8.78 -29.15
C PHE A 261 13.95 9.69 -27.96
N ARG A 262 12.73 9.59 -27.40
CA ARG A 262 12.38 10.26 -26.12
C ARG A 262 13.11 9.72 -24.88
N CYS A 263 13.87 8.62 -24.98
CA CYS A 263 14.37 7.86 -23.82
C CYS A 263 15.50 8.53 -23.01
N MET A 264 15.94 9.75 -23.35
CA MET A 264 17.04 10.44 -22.65
C MET A 264 16.77 11.90 -22.27
N ARG A 265 15.54 12.43 -22.47
CA ARG A 265 15.22 13.81 -22.06
C ARG A 265 14.74 13.89 -20.62
N GLY A 266 15.01 15.03 -20.00
CA GLY A 266 14.45 15.37 -18.69
C GLY A 266 12.93 15.39 -18.74
N VAL A 267 12.29 15.02 -17.63
CA VAL A 267 10.82 14.94 -17.53
C VAL A 267 10.13 16.27 -17.82
N SER A 268 10.81 17.38 -17.53
CA SER A 268 10.36 18.75 -17.77
C SER A 268 10.35 19.16 -19.25
N ASP A 269 11.02 18.42 -20.13
CA ASP A 269 11.15 18.75 -21.56
C ASP A 269 10.15 17.97 -22.44
N ILE A 270 8.97 17.63 -21.90
CA ILE A 270 7.95 16.80 -22.57
C ILE A 270 7.47 17.40 -23.90
N ASP A 271 7.46 18.73 -24.00
CA ASP A 271 6.95 19.49 -25.15
C ASP A 271 8.08 20.02 -26.04
N ALA A 272 9.33 19.88 -25.64
CA ALA A 272 10.44 20.26 -26.48
C ALA A 272 10.60 19.20 -27.60
N TYR A 273 10.42 19.62 -28.85
CA TYR A 273 10.85 18.84 -30.01
C TYR A 273 12.39 18.89 -30.08
N GLY A 274 13.06 17.76 -30.31
CA GLY A 274 14.48 17.78 -30.66
C GLY A 274 15.31 16.59 -30.20
N CYS A 275 16.55 16.62 -30.71
CA CYS A 275 17.63 15.63 -30.57
C CYS A 275 17.94 15.26 -29.10
N PRO A 276 18.67 14.14 -28.88
CA PRO A 276 19.14 13.71 -27.57
C PRO A 276 19.72 14.90 -26.79
N ALA A 277 19.19 15.15 -25.60
CA ALA A 277 19.67 16.22 -24.74
C ALA A 277 20.69 15.66 -23.75
N LYS A 278 21.73 16.44 -23.46
CA LYS A 278 22.67 16.11 -22.38
C LYS A 278 21.90 16.11 -21.05
N PRO A 279 22.15 15.16 -20.14
CA PRO A 279 21.51 15.18 -18.82
C PRO A 279 21.79 16.51 -18.11
N LEU A 280 20.75 17.09 -17.51
CA LEU A 280 20.86 18.31 -16.71
C LEU A 280 21.77 18.06 -15.50
N GLU A 281 22.65 19.02 -15.22
CA GLU A 281 23.57 18.96 -14.07
C GLU A 281 22.81 19.06 -12.73
N THR A 282 21.70 19.79 -12.73
CA THR A 282 20.75 19.88 -11.61
C THR A 282 19.36 19.51 -12.10
N GLN A 283 18.81 18.42 -11.57
CA GLN A 283 17.42 18.05 -11.84
C GLN A 283 16.47 18.86 -10.95
N PRO A 284 15.33 19.35 -11.49
CA PRO A 284 14.30 19.94 -10.67
C PRO A 284 13.80 18.92 -9.65
N SER A 285 13.32 19.40 -8.50
CA SER A 285 12.81 18.50 -7.47
C SER A 285 11.71 17.59 -8.03
N ALA A 286 11.63 16.34 -7.54
CA ALA A 286 10.65 15.35 -7.99
C ALA A 286 9.20 15.86 -7.95
N TRP A 287 8.92 16.82 -7.05
CA TRP A 287 7.66 17.56 -6.97
C TRP A 287 7.31 18.32 -8.26
N HIS A 288 8.27 19.04 -8.82
CA HIS A 288 8.08 19.82 -10.06
C HIS A 288 8.18 18.92 -11.29
N ALA A 289 9.02 17.88 -11.25
CA ALA A 289 9.18 16.96 -12.36
C ALA A 289 7.93 16.08 -12.56
N HIS A 290 7.30 15.58 -11.50
CA HIS A 290 6.24 14.58 -11.63
C HIS A 290 4.89 15.07 -11.06
N PRO A 291 3.92 15.46 -11.90
CA PRO A 291 2.61 15.89 -11.42
C PRO A 291 1.87 14.79 -10.65
N SER A 292 2.18 13.52 -10.92
CA SER A 292 1.61 12.40 -10.19
C SER A 292 2.15 12.27 -8.77
N ILE A 293 3.41 12.63 -8.52
CA ILE A 293 3.98 12.67 -7.16
C ILE A 293 3.30 13.76 -6.33
N ARG A 294 3.01 14.91 -6.94
CA ARG A 294 2.21 15.97 -6.30
C ARG A 294 0.84 15.47 -5.86
N LYS A 295 0.13 14.72 -6.71
CA LYS A 295 -1.17 14.10 -6.36
C LYS A 295 -1.02 13.12 -5.19
N VAL A 296 0.02 12.30 -5.20
CA VAL A 296 0.30 11.32 -4.14
C VAL A 296 0.58 12.01 -2.80
N ILE A 297 1.41 13.05 -2.77
CA ILE A 297 1.72 13.79 -1.55
C ILE A 297 0.49 14.57 -1.06
N LEU A 298 -0.28 15.19 -1.95
CA LEU A 298 -1.54 15.85 -1.59
C LEU A 298 -2.53 14.84 -0.98
N SER A 299 -2.62 13.63 -1.54
CA SER A 299 -3.43 12.54 -0.99
C SER A 299 -2.95 12.10 0.39
N LEU A 300 -1.63 12.07 0.63
CA LEU A 300 -1.07 11.72 1.94
C LEU A 300 -1.42 12.79 2.99
N TRP A 301 -1.34 14.08 2.63
CA TRP A 301 -1.77 15.18 3.50
C TRP A 301 -3.27 15.15 3.76
N GLY A 302 -4.09 14.89 2.74
CA GLY A 302 -5.53 14.71 2.90
C GLY A 302 -5.87 13.56 3.87
N LEU A 303 -5.09 12.48 3.84
CA LEU A 303 -5.23 11.38 4.79
C LEU A 303 -4.93 11.79 6.23
N VAL A 304 -3.86 12.57 6.46
CA VAL A 304 -3.53 13.10 7.79
C VAL A 304 -4.69 13.95 8.34
N VAL A 305 -5.26 14.83 7.52
CA VAL A 305 -6.42 15.64 7.89
C VAL A 305 -7.63 14.76 8.21
N ALA A 306 -7.91 13.76 7.37
CA ALA A 306 -9.01 12.83 7.61
C ALA A 306 -8.86 12.06 8.94
N CYS A 307 -7.65 11.60 9.27
CA CYS A 307 -7.36 10.96 10.54
C CYS A 307 -7.55 11.92 11.73
N ALA A 308 -7.12 13.17 11.61
CA ALA A 308 -7.30 14.18 12.66
C ALA A 308 -8.78 14.52 12.90
N VAL A 309 -9.56 14.65 11.82
CA VAL A 309 -11.02 14.84 11.90
C VAL A 309 -11.68 13.65 12.58
N TRP A 310 -11.33 12.42 12.17
CA TRP A 310 -11.87 11.21 12.79
C TRP A 310 -11.56 11.13 14.30
N ALA A 311 -10.32 11.39 14.70
CA ALA A 311 -9.94 11.41 16.12
C ALA A 311 -10.72 12.47 16.91
N THR A 312 -10.94 13.65 16.32
CA THR A 312 -11.73 14.73 16.93
C THR A 312 -13.19 14.33 17.11
N VAL A 313 -13.80 13.71 16.08
CA VAL A 313 -15.18 13.21 16.13
C VAL A 313 -15.34 12.16 17.23
N ASN A 314 -14.44 11.18 17.32
CA ASN A 314 -14.51 10.16 18.38
C ASN A 314 -14.35 10.78 19.77
N THR A 315 -13.42 11.73 19.93
CA THR A 315 -13.25 12.43 21.22
C THR A 315 -14.50 13.22 21.60
N LEU A 316 -15.14 13.88 20.63
CA LEU A 316 -16.37 14.64 20.86
C LEU A 316 -17.53 13.73 21.25
N ILE A 317 -17.72 12.61 20.55
CA ILE A 317 -18.75 11.61 20.87
C ILE A 317 -18.55 11.08 22.30
N LEU A 318 -17.32 10.67 22.64
CA LEU A 318 -16.99 10.18 23.98
C LEU A 318 -17.26 11.21 25.09
N ASN A 319 -16.99 12.49 24.83
CA ASN A 319 -17.25 13.56 25.80
C ASN A 319 -18.75 13.82 25.98
N ILE A 320 -19.54 13.75 24.92
CA ILE A 320 -21.00 13.95 24.98
C ILE A 320 -21.65 12.82 25.78
N ASP A 321 -21.27 11.58 25.52
CA ASP A 321 -21.95 10.41 26.09
C ASP A 321 -21.59 10.15 27.55
N LEU A 322 -20.34 10.42 27.96
CA LEU A 322 -19.92 10.14 29.33
C LEU A 322 -20.29 11.24 30.32
N GLY A 323 -20.66 12.44 29.86
CA GLY A 323 -21.10 13.56 30.71
C GLY A 323 -20.09 13.98 31.79
N VAL A 324 -18.85 13.51 31.67
CA VAL A 324 -17.76 13.73 32.63
C VAL A 324 -16.72 14.57 31.92
N ASP A 325 -16.41 15.73 32.49
CA ASP A 325 -15.24 16.53 32.14
C ASP A 325 -13.98 15.72 32.46
N PHE A 326 -13.62 14.77 31.59
CA PHE A 326 -12.37 14.05 31.73
C PHE A 326 -11.24 15.07 31.61
N PRO A 327 -10.38 15.23 32.64
CA PRO A 327 -9.15 15.97 32.49
C PRO A 327 -8.39 15.29 31.35
N THR A 328 -8.05 16.08 30.34
CA THR A 328 -7.19 15.77 29.17
C THR A 328 -6.61 14.37 29.17
N PRO A 329 -6.81 13.55 28.12
CA PRO A 329 -6.41 12.16 28.11
C PRO A 329 -4.90 12.05 28.35
N THR A 330 -4.51 11.79 29.60
CA THR A 330 -3.16 11.35 29.98
C THR A 330 -3.01 9.87 29.60
N ARG A 331 -3.49 9.51 28.41
CA ARG A 331 -3.28 8.22 27.78
C ARG A 331 -1.88 8.31 27.18
N SER A 332 -0.87 8.04 28.00
CA SER A 332 0.52 8.06 27.58
C SER A 332 0.71 6.97 26.52
N TRP A 333 0.79 7.38 25.26
CA TRP A 333 1.18 6.50 24.18
C TRP A 333 2.68 6.24 24.25
N SER A 334 3.08 4.98 24.17
CA SER A 334 4.48 4.59 24.07
C SER A 334 4.62 3.54 22.99
N PHE A 335 5.54 3.78 22.04
CA PHE A 335 5.89 2.82 20.98
C PHE A 335 6.32 1.45 21.53
N PHE A 336 6.83 1.44 22.77
CA PHE A 336 7.16 0.23 23.52
C PHE A 336 6.19 0.13 24.71
N PRO A 337 5.13 -0.68 24.63
CA PRO A 337 4.17 -0.81 25.72
C PRO A 337 4.86 -1.34 26.98
N ASN A 338 5.01 -0.48 27.98
CA ASN A 338 5.44 -0.89 29.32
C ASN A 338 4.23 -1.40 30.14
N GLU A 339 4.49 -2.16 31.21
CA GLU A 339 3.47 -2.65 32.15
C GLU A 339 2.61 -1.52 32.76
N ASN A 340 3.19 -0.32 32.87
CA ASN A 340 2.50 0.88 33.36
C ASN A 340 1.66 1.60 32.30
N THR A 341 1.73 1.18 31.04
CA THR A 341 0.90 1.79 29.98
C THR A 341 -0.50 1.26 30.17
N ARG A 342 -1.39 2.14 30.66
CA ARG A 342 -2.81 1.85 30.89
C ARG A 342 -3.48 1.63 29.53
N SER A 343 -3.31 0.42 28.99
CA SER A 343 -4.09 -0.06 27.86
C SER A 343 -5.46 -0.39 28.43
N ASN A 344 -6.41 0.53 28.28
CA ASN A 344 -7.82 0.15 28.30
C ASN A 344 -7.93 -0.91 27.21
N ASN A 345 -8.15 -2.16 27.57
CA ASN A 345 -8.39 -3.20 26.58
C ASN A 345 -9.87 -3.50 26.68
N LEU A 346 -10.57 -3.40 25.56
CA LEU A 346 -11.94 -3.85 25.49
C LEU A 346 -11.98 -5.35 25.82
N VAL A 347 -12.88 -5.70 26.74
CA VAL A 347 -13.21 -7.08 27.06
C VAL A 347 -14.23 -7.53 26.02
N PHE A 348 -13.82 -8.40 25.10
CA PHE A 348 -14.75 -8.99 24.14
C PHE A 348 -15.70 -9.94 24.86
N SER A 349 -16.96 -9.56 25.02
CA SER A 349 -18.03 -10.50 25.34
C SER A 349 -18.47 -11.24 24.07
N LEU A 350 -17.58 -12.11 23.55
CA LEU A 350 -17.92 -13.11 22.52
C LEU A 350 -19.05 -14.07 22.96
N SER A 351 -19.47 -13.99 24.23
CA SER A 351 -20.48 -14.82 24.87
C SER A 351 -21.92 -14.52 24.44
N GLU A 352 -22.25 -13.32 23.95
CA GLU A 352 -23.65 -12.93 23.64
C GLU A 352 -24.00 -12.98 22.14
N GLY A 353 -23.35 -13.88 21.39
CA GLY A 353 -23.73 -14.16 20.00
C GLY A 353 -23.25 -13.10 19.02
N VAL A 354 -22.02 -13.27 18.52
CA VAL A 354 -21.47 -12.42 17.46
C VAL A 354 -22.24 -12.67 16.16
N THR A 355 -23.06 -11.70 15.76
CA THR A 355 -23.83 -11.79 14.51
C THR A 355 -22.93 -11.56 13.28
N ILE A 356 -23.36 -12.03 12.11
CA ILE A 356 -22.67 -11.74 10.83
C ILE A 356 -22.59 -10.24 10.58
N GLN A 357 -23.61 -9.48 11.01
CA GLN A 357 -23.65 -8.02 10.87
C GLN A 357 -22.50 -7.35 11.64
N TRP A 358 -22.21 -7.83 12.84
CA TRP A 358 -21.09 -7.34 13.64
C TRP A 358 -19.76 -7.57 12.93
N TRP A 359 -19.54 -8.75 12.36
CA TRP A 359 -18.34 -9.02 11.55
C TRP A 359 -18.23 -8.10 10.35
N ILE A 360 -19.31 -7.89 9.60
CA ILE A 360 -19.31 -6.97 8.45
C ILE A 360 -18.92 -5.56 8.90
N LEU A 361 -19.52 -5.06 9.98
CA LEU A 361 -19.20 -3.73 10.51
C LEU A 361 -17.74 -3.63 10.95
N SER A 362 -17.24 -4.60 11.71
CA SER A 362 -15.83 -4.69 12.13
C SER A 362 -14.89 -4.69 10.93
N PHE A 363 -15.19 -5.47 9.89
CA PHE A 363 -14.40 -5.49 8.66
C PHE A 363 -14.41 -4.14 7.94
N VAL A 364 -15.57 -3.48 7.81
CA VAL A 364 -15.68 -2.20 7.14
C VAL A 364 -14.89 -1.12 7.88
N ILE A 365 -15.06 -1.01 9.19
CA ILE A 365 -14.36 0.00 9.99
C ILE A 365 -12.85 -0.23 9.96
N VAL A 366 -12.40 -1.46 10.26
CA VAL A 366 -10.98 -1.78 10.23
C VAL A 366 -10.41 -1.62 8.81
N ALA A 367 -11.16 -1.95 7.75
CA ALA A 367 -10.70 -1.76 6.37
C ALA A 367 -10.60 -0.29 5.95
N LEU A 368 -11.50 0.60 6.41
CA LEU A 368 -11.40 2.03 6.12
C LEU A 368 -10.11 2.60 6.71
N ILE A 369 -9.82 2.23 7.95
CA ILE A 369 -8.69 2.75 8.69
C ILE A 369 -7.37 2.10 8.22
N GLN A 370 -7.34 0.77 8.13
CA GLN A 370 -6.21 0.02 7.59
C GLN A 370 -5.95 0.37 6.12
N GLY A 371 -7.00 0.67 5.36
CA GLY A 371 -6.92 1.02 3.95
C GLY A 371 -6.20 2.33 3.74
N SER A 372 -6.53 3.31 4.57
CA SER A 372 -5.87 4.60 4.70
C SER A 372 -4.35 4.44 4.89
N LEU A 373 -3.92 3.68 5.91
CA LEU A 373 -2.51 3.43 6.21
C LEU A 373 -1.81 2.67 5.09
N THR A 374 -2.48 1.65 4.55
CA THR A 374 -1.94 0.81 3.48
C THR A 374 -1.70 1.64 2.22
N LEU A 375 -2.63 2.52 1.85
CA LEU A 375 -2.48 3.45 0.73
C LEU A 375 -1.33 4.42 0.97
N GLY A 376 -1.22 5.01 2.16
CA GLY A 376 -0.13 5.90 2.54
C GLY A 376 1.25 5.24 2.45
N MET A 377 1.39 4.01 2.96
CA MET A 377 2.64 3.25 2.87
C MET A 377 3.00 2.87 1.43
N HIS A 378 2.02 2.50 0.60
CA HIS A 378 2.29 2.27 -0.83
C HIS A 378 2.66 3.55 -1.57
N CYS A 379 2.05 4.68 -1.22
CA CYS A 379 2.42 5.98 -1.74
C CYS A 379 3.88 6.32 -1.40
N ALA A 380 4.29 6.13 -0.15
CA ALA A 380 5.66 6.33 0.30
C ALA A 380 6.65 5.39 -0.42
N GLU A 381 6.27 4.12 -0.61
CA GLU A 381 7.06 3.15 -1.37
C GLU A 381 7.26 3.58 -2.83
N LEU A 382 6.22 4.10 -3.46
CA LEU A 382 6.31 4.62 -4.83
C LEU A 382 7.26 5.82 -4.92
N VAL A 383 7.19 6.76 -3.98
CA VAL A 383 8.13 7.89 -3.92
C VAL A 383 9.56 7.41 -3.71
N ALA A 384 9.79 6.47 -2.79
CA ALA A 384 11.11 5.89 -2.55
C ALA A 384 11.67 5.17 -3.79
N ASN A 385 10.82 4.46 -4.53
CA ASN A 385 11.19 3.83 -5.79
C ASN A 385 11.58 4.87 -6.85
N VAL A 386 10.87 5.99 -6.97
CA VAL A 386 11.24 7.07 -7.90
C VAL A 386 12.61 7.65 -7.54
N ILE A 387 12.84 7.99 -6.27
CA ILE A 387 14.12 8.56 -5.81
C ILE A 387 15.26 7.56 -6.07
N ARG A 388 15.03 6.27 -5.82
CA ARG A 388 16.01 5.22 -6.08
C ARG A 388 16.33 5.10 -7.57
N ASP A 389 15.31 5.11 -8.41
CA ASP A 389 15.48 4.96 -9.85
C ASP A 389 16.22 6.19 -10.43
N GLU A 390 15.90 7.40 -9.96
CA GLU A 390 16.64 8.63 -10.30
C GLU A 390 18.12 8.52 -9.89
N ARG A 391 18.40 8.03 -8.69
CA ARG A 391 19.77 7.80 -8.22
C ARG A 391 20.51 6.79 -9.12
N GLN A 392 19.84 5.71 -9.52
CA GLN A 392 20.42 4.73 -10.44
C GLN A 392 20.74 5.34 -11.80
N TRP A 393 19.86 6.19 -12.32
CA TRP A 393 20.10 6.95 -13.56
C TRP A 393 21.31 7.89 -13.45
N ARG A 394 21.44 8.63 -12.34
CA ARG A 394 22.62 9.50 -12.10
C ARG A 394 23.92 8.71 -12.02
N CYS A 395 23.90 7.54 -11.41
CA CYS A 395 25.05 6.64 -11.40
C CYS A 395 25.35 6.10 -12.80
N ALA A 396 24.34 5.77 -13.59
CA ALA A 396 24.49 5.30 -14.96
C ALA A 396 25.09 6.36 -15.90
N SER A 397 24.71 7.63 -15.74
CA SER A 397 25.26 8.75 -16.51
C SER A 397 26.66 9.21 -16.05
N GLY A 398 27.14 8.75 -14.91
CA GLY A 398 28.45 9.12 -14.39
C GLY A 398 29.59 8.44 -15.16
N ARG A 399 30.82 8.98 -15.08
CA ARG A 399 32.01 8.42 -15.74
C ARG A 399 32.28 6.94 -15.42
N LYS A 400 31.86 6.48 -14.24
CA LYS A 400 32.04 5.09 -13.78
C LYS A 400 30.98 4.13 -14.35
N GLY A 401 29.90 4.65 -14.92
CA GLY A 401 28.72 3.88 -15.30
C GLY A 401 28.01 3.24 -14.09
N LEU A 402 26.88 2.58 -14.36
CA LEU A 402 26.17 1.80 -13.35
C LEU A 402 26.69 0.37 -13.37
N ARG A 403 27.37 -0.05 -12.30
CA ARG A 403 27.69 -1.45 -12.10
C ARG A 403 26.41 -2.20 -11.76
N MET A 404 25.88 -2.95 -12.73
CA MET A 404 24.68 -3.76 -12.52
C MET A 404 24.94 -4.82 -11.45
N MET A 405 24.12 -4.82 -10.38
CA MET A 405 24.18 -5.87 -9.37
C MET A 405 23.58 -7.16 -9.92
N THR A 406 24.39 -8.23 -9.97
CA THR A 406 24.01 -9.54 -10.51
C THR A 406 22.88 -10.21 -9.70
N ASN A 407 22.81 -9.95 -8.38
CA ASN A 407 21.87 -10.61 -7.49
C ASN A 407 20.69 -9.69 -7.10
N PRO A 408 19.45 -9.98 -7.54
CA PRO A 408 18.29 -9.14 -7.27
C PRO A 408 17.92 -9.10 -5.77
N LEU A 409 18.04 -10.24 -5.07
CA LEU A 409 17.82 -10.30 -3.63
C LEU A 409 18.84 -9.47 -2.86
N LYS A 410 20.12 -9.57 -3.24
CA LYS A 410 21.17 -8.75 -2.64
C LYS A 410 20.87 -7.27 -2.86
N SER A 411 20.42 -6.88 -4.05
CA SER A 411 20.06 -5.49 -4.34
C SER A 411 18.91 -4.99 -3.45
N PHE A 412 17.88 -5.84 -3.22
CA PHE A 412 16.78 -5.52 -2.33
C PHE A 412 17.25 -5.31 -0.88
N PHE A 413 17.97 -6.28 -0.31
CA PHE A 413 18.48 -6.21 1.07
C PHE A 413 19.59 -5.17 1.27
N THR A 414 20.33 -4.83 0.23
CA THR A 414 21.37 -3.78 0.29
C THR A 414 20.74 -2.38 0.22
N SER A 415 19.54 -2.25 -0.34
CA SER A 415 18.85 -0.96 -0.39
C SER A 415 18.27 -0.62 0.99
N GLN A 416 18.95 0.27 1.72
CA GLN A 416 18.51 0.71 3.05
C GLN A 416 17.06 1.20 3.04
N PHE A 417 16.63 1.92 2.00
CA PHE A 417 15.25 2.41 1.88
C PHE A 417 14.21 1.29 1.75
N GLY A 418 14.49 0.26 0.95
CA GLY A 418 13.56 -0.86 0.76
C GLY A 418 13.40 -1.67 2.04
N LEU A 419 14.51 -1.93 2.73
CA LEU A 419 14.51 -2.65 4.01
C LEU A 419 13.80 -1.84 5.11
N VAL A 420 14.10 -0.54 5.23
CA VAL A 420 13.44 0.35 6.20
C VAL A 420 11.93 0.43 5.94
N LEU A 421 11.50 0.57 4.68
CA LEU A 421 10.07 0.58 4.34
C LEU A 421 9.40 -0.77 4.62
N PHE A 422 10.09 -1.88 4.37
CA PHE A 422 9.56 -3.21 4.65
C PHE A 422 9.37 -3.44 6.15
N ILE A 423 10.37 -3.08 6.97
CA ILE A 423 10.29 -3.15 8.43
C ILE A 423 9.22 -2.18 8.94
N ALA A 424 9.20 -0.94 8.46
CA ALA A 424 8.21 0.05 8.84
C ALA A 424 6.78 -0.42 8.51
N LYS A 425 6.55 -1.05 7.35
CA LYS A 425 5.24 -1.63 7.00
C LYS A 425 4.78 -2.68 8.00
N SER A 426 5.70 -3.53 8.47
CA SER A 426 5.37 -4.56 9.46
C SER A 426 5.15 -3.96 10.85
N MET A 427 6.06 -3.08 11.30
CA MET A 427 6.01 -2.50 12.65
C MET A 427 4.85 -1.52 12.81
N LEU A 428 4.64 -0.60 11.86
CA LEU A 428 3.53 0.35 11.91
C LEU A 428 2.18 -0.38 11.92
N ARG A 429 2.10 -1.53 11.24
CA ARG A 429 0.87 -2.34 11.23
C ARG A 429 0.66 -3.04 12.57
N GLU A 430 1.71 -3.57 13.18
CA GLU A 430 1.58 -4.21 14.50
C GLU A 430 1.23 -3.19 15.59
N SER A 431 1.94 -2.06 15.66
CA SER A 431 1.64 -1.01 16.64
C SER A 431 0.21 -0.51 16.46
N PHE A 432 -0.20 -0.32 15.20
CA PHE A 432 -1.55 0.11 14.90
C PHE A 432 -2.61 -0.97 15.19
N ALA A 433 -2.31 -2.25 14.95
CA ALA A 433 -3.23 -3.33 15.27
C ALA A 433 -3.53 -3.40 16.77
N GLN A 434 -2.52 -3.17 17.61
CA GLN A 434 -2.67 -3.17 19.06
C GLN A 434 -3.55 -1.99 19.54
N GLU A 435 -3.41 -0.81 18.94
CA GLU A 435 -4.18 0.38 19.31
C GLU A 435 -5.59 0.40 18.71
N LEU A 436 -5.72 0.06 17.43
CA LEU A 436 -6.99 0.13 16.73
C LEU A 436 -7.99 -0.90 17.25
N LEU A 437 -7.53 -2.11 17.54
CA LEU A 437 -8.38 -3.16 18.09
C LEU A 437 -9.01 -2.74 19.41
N VAL A 438 -8.28 -1.93 20.19
CA VAL A 438 -8.75 -1.41 21.46
C VAL A 438 -9.85 -0.37 21.26
N ASP A 439 -9.66 0.61 20.37
CA ASP A 439 -10.60 1.74 20.25
C ASP A 439 -11.82 1.42 19.36
N VAL A 440 -11.65 0.76 18.21
CA VAL A 440 -12.76 0.47 17.27
C VAL A 440 -13.81 -0.46 17.86
N LEU A 441 -13.40 -1.40 18.71
CA LEU A 441 -14.34 -2.41 19.20
C LEU A 441 -15.09 -1.90 20.45
N ASN A 442 -14.48 -0.98 21.23
CA ASN A 442 -15.24 -0.13 22.15
C ASN A 442 -16.34 0.60 21.37
N ASP A 443 -16.00 1.05 20.15
CA ASP A 443 -16.97 1.77 19.35
C ASP A 443 -18.14 0.91 18.85
N ILE A 444 -17.83 -0.30 18.41
CA ILE A 444 -18.83 -1.21 17.85
C ILE A 444 -19.77 -1.77 18.93
N ASP A 445 -19.24 -2.14 20.09
CA ASP A 445 -20.06 -2.67 21.19
C ASP A 445 -21.05 -1.61 21.70
N TRP A 446 -20.69 -0.31 21.70
CA TRP A 446 -21.66 0.75 21.99
C TRP A 446 -22.65 0.97 20.84
N MET A 447 -22.23 0.95 19.57
CA MET A 447 -23.15 1.11 18.45
C MET A 447 -24.23 0.03 18.45
N PHE A 448 -23.83 -1.21 18.75
CA PHE A 448 -24.77 -2.32 18.92
C PHE A 448 -25.59 -2.21 20.20
N GLY A 449 -24.99 -1.80 21.33
CA GLY A 449 -25.73 -1.52 22.57
C GLY A 449 -26.82 -0.46 22.38
N LEU A 450 -26.51 0.62 21.66
CA LEU A 450 -27.44 1.69 21.32
C LEU A 450 -28.52 1.19 20.35
N ALA A 451 -28.15 0.49 19.28
CA ALA A 451 -29.10 -0.06 18.31
C ALA A 451 -30.03 -1.12 18.94
N CYS A 452 -29.52 -1.95 19.84
CA CYS A 452 -30.31 -2.94 20.59
C CYS A 452 -31.21 -2.27 21.64
N SER A 453 -30.75 -1.20 22.31
CA SER A 453 -31.55 -0.42 23.26
C SER A 453 -32.72 0.32 22.58
N VAL A 454 -32.50 0.84 21.36
CA VAL A 454 -33.54 1.44 20.51
C VAL A 454 -34.53 0.38 20.00
N SER A 455 -34.08 -0.86 19.77
CA SER A 455 -34.92 -1.98 19.33
C SER A 455 -35.75 -2.60 20.48
N SER A 456 -35.25 -2.59 21.71
CA SER A 456 -35.97 -3.10 22.89
C SER A 456 -37.02 -2.12 23.40
N THR A 457 -36.81 -0.81 23.26
CA THR A 457 -37.82 0.22 23.58
C THR A 457 -38.99 0.27 22.60
N THR A 458 -38.83 -0.26 21.39
CA THR A 458 -39.91 -0.33 20.38
C THR A 458 -40.82 -1.56 20.52
N THR A 459 -40.47 -2.54 21.36
CA THR A 459 -41.25 -3.78 21.52
C THR A 459 -42.07 -3.85 22.81
N THR A 460 -41.97 -2.87 23.70
CA THR A 460 -42.69 -2.84 24.98
C THR A 460 -43.37 -1.49 25.28
N SER A 461 -44.23 -0.98 24.40
CA SER A 461 -45.35 -0.12 24.83
C SER A 461 -46.40 0.08 23.74
N THR A 462 -47.60 -0.41 24.03
CA THR A 462 -48.87 0.09 23.50
C THR A 462 -48.98 1.62 23.67
N ALA A 463 -49.52 2.29 22.64
CA ALA A 463 -49.98 3.69 22.62
C ALA A 463 -48.94 4.75 23.04
N ILE A 464 -48.20 5.28 22.06
CA ILE A 464 -47.45 6.54 22.21
C ILE A 464 -47.97 7.52 21.13
N ASP A 465 -48.29 8.71 21.60
CA ASP A 465 -48.87 9.84 20.88
C ASP A 465 -48.08 10.23 19.63
N ILE A 466 -48.82 10.56 18.56
CA ILE A 466 -48.32 10.92 17.23
C ILE A 466 -47.61 12.30 17.22
N SER A 467 -47.45 12.98 18.36
CA SER A 467 -46.80 14.29 18.45
C SER A 467 -45.27 14.26 18.59
N GLU A 468 -44.63 13.11 18.81
CA GLU A 468 -43.15 13.02 18.93
C GLU A 468 -42.42 12.61 17.64
N LEU A 469 -43.15 12.18 16.61
CA LEU A 469 -42.53 11.77 15.34
C LEU A 469 -42.07 12.95 14.46
N ASP A 470 -42.60 14.16 14.71
CA ASP A 470 -42.20 15.39 13.98
C ASP A 470 -40.90 16.02 14.50
N ASN A 471 -40.42 15.64 15.70
CA ASN A 471 -39.18 16.21 16.24
C ASN A 471 -37.91 15.48 15.77
N MET A 472 -37.99 14.18 15.46
CA MET A 472 -36.79 13.38 15.14
C MET A 472 -36.30 13.57 13.69
N THR A 473 -37.22 13.80 12.74
CA THR A 473 -36.85 14.13 11.35
C THR A 473 -36.30 15.56 11.24
N THR A 474 -36.76 16.45 12.12
CA THR A 474 -36.30 17.85 12.19
C THR A 474 -34.87 17.95 12.75
N VAL A 475 -34.45 17.09 13.66
CA VAL A 475 -33.06 17.05 14.20
C VAL A 475 -32.05 16.52 13.18
N ILE A 476 -32.42 15.53 12.37
CA ILE A 476 -31.54 14.98 11.32
C ILE A 476 -31.39 15.97 10.15
N ILE A 477 -32.45 16.73 9.83
CA ILE A 477 -32.41 17.75 8.76
C ILE A 477 -31.75 19.05 9.25
N LEU A 478 -31.89 19.46 10.52
CA LEU A 478 -31.15 20.63 11.05
C LEU A 478 -29.65 20.35 11.19
N SER A 479 -29.23 19.14 11.56
CA SER A 479 -27.81 18.76 11.69
C SER A 479 -27.04 18.84 10.35
N MET A 480 -27.72 18.62 9.22
CA MET A 480 -27.10 18.80 7.90
C MET A 480 -27.14 20.25 7.41
N TYR A 481 -27.99 21.13 7.97
CA TYR A 481 -28.14 22.51 7.53
C TYR A 481 -27.27 23.53 8.29
N THR A 482 -26.82 23.21 9.51
CA THR A 482 -25.96 24.11 10.32
C THR A 482 -24.47 24.06 9.98
N SER A 483 -24.05 23.33 8.94
CA SER A 483 -22.64 23.31 8.46
C SER A 483 -22.36 24.27 7.28
N GLN A 484 -23.25 25.24 7.02
CA GLN A 484 -23.12 26.20 5.90
C GLN A 484 -23.38 27.68 6.22
N VAL A 485 -23.54 28.09 7.48
CA VAL A 485 -23.67 29.52 7.81
C VAL A 485 -22.93 29.86 9.12
N HIS A 486 -21.63 30.16 9.01
CA HIS A 486 -21.00 31.39 9.51
C HIS A 486 -19.46 31.29 9.42
N ILE A 487 -18.94 31.95 8.37
CA ILE A 487 -17.57 32.49 8.11
C ILE A 487 -16.41 31.50 8.11
#